data_AF-A0A3N2M3D2-F1
#
_entry.id   AF-A0A3N2M3D2-F1
#
_cell.length_a   1.000
_cell.length_b   1.000
_cell.length_c   1.000
_cell.angle_alpha   90.00
_cell.angle_beta   90.00
_cell.angle_gamma   90.00
#
_symmetry.space_group_name_H-M   'P 1'
#
loop_
_entity.id
_entity.type
_entity.pdbx_description
1 polymer ?
#
loop_
_entity_poly.entity_id
_entity_poly.type
_entity_poly.pdbx_seq_one_letter_code
_entity_poly.pdbx_strand_id
1 'polypeptide(L)'
;MDIETIKKMLPGEAIPAFDEYLKNNPDDDEAYLMRGLKHWAAGHRSLAINDYLKAISINPESRATQALEAANSILDFYNKDLYNP
;
A
#
# COMPACT_ATOMS: atom_id res chain seq x y z
N MET A 1 -15.90 9.01 -6.51
CA MET A 1 -14.81 9.97 -6.75
C MET A 1 -13.83 9.31 -7.69
N ASP A 2 -13.20 10.06 -8.59
CA ASP A 2 -12.17 9.50 -9.47
C ASP A 2 -10.87 9.26 -8.68
N ILE A 3 -10.04 8.33 -9.17
CA ILE A 3 -8.81 7.91 -8.50
C ILE A 3 -7.79 9.06 -8.37
N GLU A 4 -7.72 9.96 -9.36
CA GLU A 4 -6.77 11.08 -9.37
C GLU A 4 -7.04 12.09 -8.27
N THR A 5 -8.32 12.29 -7.93
CA THR A 5 -8.73 13.11 -6.79
C THR A 5 -8.33 12.44 -5.46
N ILE A 6 -8.57 11.13 -5.32
CA ILE A 6 -8.27 10.40 -4.08
C ILE A 6 -6.75 10.36 -3.80
N LYS A 7 -5.93 10.17 -4.83
CA LYS A 7 -4.45 10.16 -4.72
C LYS A 7 -3.89 11.41 -4.03
N LYS A 8 -4.54 12.57 -4.22
CA LYS A 8 -4.10 13.88 -3.68
C LYS A 8 -4.52 14.12 -2.24
N MET A 9 -5.43 13.32 -1.69
CA MET A 9 -5.95 13.49 -0.33
C MET A 9 -4.92 13.12 0.74
N LEU A 10 -5.10 13.68 1.94
CA LEU A 10 -4.36 13.25 3.12
C LEU A 10 -4.79 11.84 3.55
N PRO A 11 -3.96 11.07 4.28
CA PRO A 11 -4.27 9.68 4.60
C PRO A 11 -5.64 9.44 5.24
N GLY A 12 -6.07 10.33 6.15
CA GLY A 12 -7.36 10.19 6.84
C GLY A 12 -8.59 10.25 5.92
N GLU A 13 -8.50 10.98 4.81
CA GLU A 13 -9.58 11.08 3.81
C GLU A 13 -9.36 10.08 2.67
N ALA A 14 -8.11 9.86 2.26
CA ALA A 14 -7.76 9.03 1.12
C ALA A 14 -8.11 7.56 1.36
N ILE A 15 -7.81 7.03 2.55
CA ILE A 15 -8.04 5.62 2.88
C ILE A 15 -9.52 5.22 2.73
N PRO A 16 -10.49 5.88 3.40
CA PRO A 16 -11.89 5.52 3.23
C PRO A 16 -12.40 5.78 1.81
N ALA A 17 -11.87 6.79 1.12
CA ALA A 17 -12.23 7.03 -0.28
C ALA A 17 -11.71 5.92 -1.22
N PHE A 18 -10.51 5.38 -0.97
CA PHE A 18 -10.00 4.20 -1.67
C PHE A 18 -10.83 2.95 -1.35
N ASP A 19 -11.29 2.78 -0.11
CA ASP A 19 -12.17 1.65 0.25
C ASP A 19 -13.45 1.65 -0.59
N GLU A 20 -14.11 2.81 -0.73
CA GLU A 20 -15.30 2.94 -1.58
C GLU A 20 -14.98 2.79 -3.07
N TYR A 21 -13.82 3.28 -3.52
CA TYR A 21 -13.38 3.15 -4.92
C TYR A 21 -13.14 1.68 -5.30
N LEU A 22 -12.41 0.95 -4.45
CA LEU A 22 -12.02 -0.44 -4.67
C LEU A 22 -13.21 -1.42 -4.62
N LYS A 23 -14.32 -1.09 -3.96
CA LYS A 23 -15.57 -1.88 -4.05
C LYS A 23 -16.06 -2.04 -5.48
N ASN A 24 -15.87 -1.02 -6.31
CA ASN A 24 -16.29 -1.02 -7.72
C ASN A 24 -15.14 -1.37 -8.67
N ASN A 25 -13.88 -1.28 -8.22
CA ASN A 25 -12.67 -1.52 -9.00
C ASN A 25 -11.74 -2.51 -8.25
N PRO A 26 -12.17 -3.75 -8.01
CA PRO A 26 -11.46 -4.69 -7.14
C PRO A 26 -10.15 -5.23 -7.72
N ASP A 27 -9.90 -4.99 -9.01
CA ASP A 27 -8.71 -5.43 -9.75
C ASP A 27 -7.86 -4.24 -10.22
N ASP A 28 -7.99 -3.08 -9.58
CA ASP A 28 -7.15 -1.90 -9.85
C ASP A 28 -5.89 -1.94 -8.96
N ASP A 29 -4.77 -2.41 -9.51
CA ASP A 29 -3.51 -2.51 -8.78
C ASP A 29 -2.96 -1.15 -8.35
N GLU A 30 -3.18 -0.09 -9.14
CA GLU A 30 -2.72 1.24 -8.80
C GLU A 30 -3.49 1.79 -7.60
N ALA A 31 -4.80 1.54 -7.51
CA ALA A 31 -5.60 1.94 -6.36
C ALA A 31 -5.15 1.25 -5.07
N TYR A 32 -4.82 -0.06 -5.12
CA TYR A 32 -4.22 -0.75 -3.97
C TYR A 32 -2.84 -0.19 -3.62
N LEU A 33 -1.96 0.04 -4.59
CA LEU A 33 -0.66 0.67 -4.35
C LEU A 33 -0.82 2.02 -3.64
N MET A 34 -1.72 2.88 -4.14
CA MET A 34 -1.95 4.20 -3.58
C MET A 34 -2.55 4.14 -2.17
N ARG A 35 -3.52 3.26 -1.92
CA ARG A 35 -4.05 3.04 -0.57
C ARG A 35 -2.96 2.55 0.38
N GLY A 36 -2.11 1.63 -0.08
CA GLY A 36 -0.96 1.14 0.67
C GLY A 36 0.02 2.26 1.03
N LEU A 37 0.34 3.16 0.10
CA LEU A 37 1.17 4.35 0.38
C LEU A 37 0.52 5.29 1.40
N LYS A 38 -0.81 5.45 1.40
CA LYS A 38 -1.52 6.23 2.43
C LYS A 38 -1.49 5.55 3.79
N HIS A 39 -1.69 4.23 3.84
CA HIS A 39 -1.50 3.45 5.07
C HIS A 39 -0.07 3.56 5.60
N TRP A 40 0.93 3.51 4.72
CA TRP A 40 2.32 3.72 5.10
C TRP A 40 2.53 5.13 5.67
N ALA A 41 2.04 6.17 5.02
CA ALA A 41 2.13 7.53 5.55
C ALA A 41 1.44 7.69 6.92
N ALA A 42 0.35 6.95 7.16
CA ALA A 42 -0.39 6.94 8.44
C ALA A 42 0.26 6.07 9.54
N GLY A 43 1.38 5.37 9.26
CA GLY A 43 1.99 4.46 10.24
C GLY A 43 1.39 3.05 10.27
N HIS A 44 0.37 2.77 9.45
CA HIS A 44 -0.31 1.48 9.39
C HIS A 44 0.47 0.46 8.53
N ARG A 45 1.67 0.09 8.98
CA ARG A 45 2.65 -0.71 8.22
C ARG A 45 2.10 -2.03 7.67
N SER A 46 1.42 -2.82 8.50
CA SER A 46 0.88 -4.12 8.06
C SER A 46 -0.21 -3.98 7.00
N LEU A 47 -1.08 -2.97 7.11
CA LEU A 47 -2.11 -2.69 6.12
C LEU A 47 -1.50 -2.24 4.79
N ALA A 48 -0.44 -1.42 4.84
CA ALA A 48 0.30 -1.02 3.65
C ALA A 48 0.91 -2.23 2.91
N ILE A 49 1.53 -3.16 3.65
CA ILE A 49 2.10 -4.39 3.07
C ILE A 49 1.02 -5.26 2.43
N ASN A 50 -0.13 -5.43 3.08
CA ASN A 50 -1.25 -6.20 2.52
C ASN A 50 -1.73 -5.58 1.20
N ASP A 51 -1.81 -4.25 1.13
CA ASP A 51 -2.19 -3.54 -0.09
C ASP A 51 -1.16 -3.70 -1.21
N TYR A 52 0.14 -3.62 -0.89
CA TYR A 52 1.18 -3.87 -1.88
C TYR A 52 1.13 -5.30 -2.41
N LEU A 53 0.95 -6.29 -1.54
CA LEU A 53 0.80 -7.68 -1.95
C LEU A 53 -0.43 -7.89 -2.83
N LYS A 54 -1.56 -7.25 -2.51
CA LYS A 54 -2.77 -7.32 -3.33
C LYS A 54 -2.54 -6.72 -4.71
N ALA A 55 -1.90 -5.55 -4.80
CA ALA A 55 -1.52 -4.94 -6.09
C ALA A 55 -0.63 -5.87 -6.92
N ILE A 56 0.40 -6.48 -6.33
CA ILE A 56 1.30 -7.44 -7.00
C ILE A 56 0.55 -8.69 -7.48
N SER A 57 -0.41 -9.18 -6.69
CA SER A 57 -1.23 -10.34 -7.09
C SER A 57 -2.14 -10.06 -8.28
N ILE A 58 -2.58 -8.81 -8.45
CA ILE A 58 -3.41 -8.37 -9.58
C ILE A 58 -2.50 -8.15 -10.80
N ASN A 59 -1.41 -7.42 -10.60
CA ASN A 59 -0.44 -7.06 -11.62
C ASN A 59 0.99 -7.33 -11.11
N PRO A 60 1.64 -8.42 -11.55
CA PRO A 60 3.00 -8.74 -11.15
C PRO A 60 4.05 -7.68 -11.54
N GLU A 61 3.77 -6.83 -12.54
CA GLU A 61 4.62 -5.72 -12.95
C GLU A 61 4.31 -4.40 -12.22
N SER A 62 3.40 -4.45 -11.24
CA SER A 62 3.02 -3.27 -10.46
C SER A 62 4.22 -2.66 -9.74
N ARG A 63 4.22 -1.33 -9.63
CA ARG A 63 5.21 -0.58 -8.84
C ARG A 63 5.13 -0.91 -7.35
N ALA A 64 4.08 -1.61 -6.92
CA ALA A 64 3.94 -2.14 -5.56
C ALA A 64 5.06 -3.09 -5.15
N THR A 65 5.72 -3.78 -6.09
CA THR A 65 6.91 -4.60 -5.79
C THR A 65 8.01 -3.76 -5.13
N GLN A 66 8.31 -2.58 -5.68
CA GLN A 66 9.31 -1.66 -5.12
C GLN A 66 8.88 -1.10 -3.76
N ALA A 67 7.58 -0.81 -3.60
CA ALA A 67 7.04 -0.34 -2.32
C ALA A 67 7.14 -1.41 -1.22
N LEU A 68 6.88 -2.67 -1.56
CA LEU A 68 7.02 -3.81 -0.66
C LEU A 68 8.48 -4.06 -0.28
N GLU A 69 9.40 -4.01 -1.24
CA GLU A 69 10.84 -4.15 -0.98
C GLU A 69 11.36 -3.05 -0.07
N ALA A 70 10.96 -1.81 -0.29
CA ALA A 70 11.29 -0.68 0.58
C ALA A 70 10.70 -0.86 1.98
N ALA A 71 9.45 -1.32 2.08
CA ALA A 71 8.79 -1.59 3.35
C ALA A 71 9.54 -2.65 4.17
N ASN A 72 9.90 -3.77 3.54
CA ASN A 72 10.65 -4.85 4.19
C ASN A 72 12.04 -4.39 4.63
N SER A 73 12.77 -3.69 3.75
CA SER A 73 14.12 -3.17 4.07
C SER A 73 14.10 -2.24 5.29
N ILE A 74 13.07 -1.38 5.38
CA ILE A 74 12.90 -0.49 6.53
C ILE A 74 12.61 -1.30 7.80
N LEU A 75 11.68 -2.26 7.74
CA LEU A 75 11.31 -3.08 8.89
C LEU A 75 12.45 -3.98 9.36
N ASP A 76 13.25 -4.52 8.45
CA ASP A 76 14.43 -5.33 8.77
C ASP A 76 15.51 -4.49 9.46
N PHE A 77 15.71 -3.22 9.05
CA PHE A 77 16.62 -2.31 9.75
C PHE A 77 16.15 -1.99 11.17
N TYR A 78 14.84 -1.90 11.40
CA TYR A 78 14.28 -1.71 12.74
C TYR A 78 14.34 -2.99 13.59
N ASN A 79 14.24 -4.17 12.98
CA ASN A 79 14.31 -5.47 13.64
C ASN A 79 15.72 -6.08 13.61
N LYS A 80 16.72 -5.38 14.19
CA LYS A 80 18.09 -5.89 14.29
C LYS A 80 18.26 -7.21 15.06
N ASP A 81 17.21 -7.71 15.74
CA ASP A 81 17.26 -8.95 16.54
C ASP A 81 16.55 -10.16 15.90
N LEU A 82 15.93 -10.03 14.71
CA LEU A 82 15.27 -11.19 14.04
C LEU A 82 16.22 -12.03 13.18
N TYR A 83 17.43 -11.53 12.91
CA TYR A 83 18.53 -12.29 12.31
C TYR A 83 19.64 -12.49 13.34
N ASN A 84 19.34 -13.14 14.46
CA ASN A 84 20.34 -13.92 15.17
C ASN A 84 20.05 -15.40 14.87
N PRO A 85 20.89 -16.08 14.07
CA PRO A 85 20.66 -17.45 13.58
C PRO A 85 20.51 -18.50 14.69
#